data_AF-A0A840KEV7-F1
#
_entry.id   AF-A0A840KEV7-F1
#
_cell.length_a   1.000
_cell.length_b   1.000
_cell.length_c   1.000
_cell.angle_alpha   90.00
_cell.angle_beta   90.00
_cell.angle_gamma   90.00
#
_symmetry.space_group_name_H-M   'P 1'
#
loop_
_entity.id
_entity.type
_entity.pdbx_description
1 polymer ?
#
loop_
_entity_poly.entity_id
_entity_poly.type
_entity_poly.pdbx_seq_one_letter_code
_entity_poly.pdbx_strand_id
1 'polypeptide(L)' 'MENKKSLPQVMILNRRKHYDNYKDQESLPSFEEFVNMELGSLFDRNRKIEQIIPNENATQFVIIYTITI' A
#
# COMPACT_ATOMS: atom_id res chain seq x y z
N MET A 1 4.15 19.51 24.77
CA MET A 1 3.88 18.42 23.80
C MET A 1 4.11 19.01 22.42
N GLU A 2 5.12 18.53 21.69
CA GLU A 2 5.32 18.97 20.31
C GLU A 2 4.17 18.45 19.45
N ASN A 3 3.51 19.34 18.72
CA ASN A 3 2.52 18.96 17.71
C ASN A 3 3.25 18.25 16.57
N LYS A 4 3.32 16.92 16.64
CA LYS A 4 3.82 16.11 15.53
C LYS A 4 2.98 16.42 14.29
N LYS A 5 3.63 16.74 13.17
CA LYS A 5 2.91 17.09 11.94
C LYS A 5 2.52 15.81 11.23
N SER A 6 1.25 15.63 10.91
CA SER A 6 0.78 14.50 10.11
C SER A 6 0.57 14.92 8.65
N LEU A 7 1.12 14.17 7.70
CA LEU A 7 0.96 14.40 6.26
C LEU A 7 0.15 13.24 5.65
N PRO A 8 -1.03 13.49 5.04
CA PRO A 8 -1.78 12.46 4.34
C PRO A 8 -1.07 12.05 3.05
N GLN A 9 -1.17 10.76 2.71
CA GLN A 9 -0.56 10.11 1.56
C GLN A 9 -1.58 9.18 0.90
N VAL A 10 -1.39 8.95 -0.40
CA VAL A 10 -2.20 8.02 -1.19
C VAL A 10 -1.28 7.03 -1.89
N MET A 11 -1.57 5.74 -1.76
CA MET A 11 -0.91 4.66 -2.47
C MET A 11 -1.94 3.90 -3.32
N ILE A 12 -1.58 3.57 -4.55
CA ILE A 12 -2.42 2.77 -5.45
C ILE A 12 -1.71 1.43 -5.68
N LEU A 13 -2.39 0.35 -5.35
CA LEU A 13 -1.96 -1.03 -5.63
C LEU A 13 -2.87 -1.60 -6.70
N ASN A 14 -2.32 -2.04 -7.82
CA ASN A 14 -3.11 -2.64 -8.90
C ASN A 14 -2.29 -3.72 -9.63
N ARG A 15 -2.97 -4.53 -10.45
CA ARG A 15 -2.31 -5.60 -11.21
C ARG A 15 -1.19 -5.11 -12.13
N ARG A 16 -1.26 -3.88 -12.62
CA ARG A 16 -0.18 -3.30 -13.43
C ARG A 16 1.09 -3.08 -12.62
N LYS A 17 0.98 -2.43 -11.45
CA LYS A 17 2.10 -2.23 -10.51
C LYS A 17 2.67 -3.56 -10.05
N HIS A 18 1.81 -4.55 -9.80
CA HIS A 18 2.23 -5.93 -9.51
C HIS A 18 3.05 -6.53 -10.65
N TYR A 19 2.54 -6.52 -11.88
CA TYR A 19 3.28 -7.01 -13.04
C TYR A 19 4.60 -6.26 -13.23
N ASP A 20 4.59 -4.93 -13.18
CA ASP A 20 5.78 -4.10 -13.38
C ASP A 20 6.88 -4.38 -12.32
N ASN A 21 6.48 -4.69 -11.08
CA ASN A 21 7.42 -5.01 -10.00
C ASN A 21 8.07 -6.39 -10.11
N TYR A 22 7.37 -7.36 -10.71
CA TYR A 22 7.79 -8.76 -10.66
C TYR A 22 8.07 -9.39 -12.03
N LYS A 23 7.76 -8.74 -13.16
CA LYS A 23 7.87 -9.29 -14.52
C LYS A 23 9.19 -10.01 -14.86
N ASP A 24 10.29 -9.64 -14.21
CA ASP A 24 11.64 -10.20 -14.46
C ASP A 24 12.05 -11.24 -13.39
N GLN A 25 11.16 -11.62 -12.47
CA GLN A 25 11.43 -12.59 -11.40
C GLN A 25 10.97 -14.00 -11.81
N GLU A 26 11.78 -15.02 -11.46
CA GLU A 26 11.45 -16.43 -11.72
C GLU A 26 10.20 -16.91 -10.97
N SER A 27 9.91 -16.31 -9.81
CA SER A 27 8.72 -16.60 -9.00
C SER A 27 7.99 -15.31 -8.66
N LEU A 28 6.81 -15.15 -9.26
CA LEU A 28 5.93 -14.01 -9.00
C LEU A 28 5.11 -14.29 -7.74
N PRO A 29 5.12 -13.43 -6.70
CA PRO A 29 4.11 -13.52 -5.67
C PRO A 29 2.74 -13.32 -6.32
N SER A 30 1.71 -13.95 -5.77
CA SER A 30 0.33 -13.66 -6.14
C SER A 30 0.01 -12.18 -5.91
N PHE A 31 -1.02 -11.68 -6.59
CA PHE A 31 -1.46 -10.29 -6.38
C PHE A 31 -1.87 -10.02 -4.92
N GLU A 32 -2.45 -11.02 -4.25
CA GLU A 32 -2.82 -10.95 -2.84
C GLU A 32 -1.58 -10.84 -1.94
N GLU A 33 -0.56 -11.67 -2.16
CA GLU A 33 0.71 -11.58 -1.42
C GLU A 33 1.38 -10.22 -1.63
N PHE A 34 1.38 -9.71 -2.86
CA PHE A 34 1.87 -8.36 -3.16
C PHE A 34 1.14 -7.28 -2.36
N VAL A 35 -0.21 -7.31 -2.36
CA VAL A 35 -1.01 -6.35 -1.59
C VAL A 35 -0.70 -6.46 -0.09
N ASN A 36 -0.61 -7.68 0.44
CA ASN A 36 -0.29 -7.92 1.85
C ASN A 36 1.10 -7.41 2.23
N MET A 37 2.12 -7.60 1.38
CA MET A 37 3.45 -7.06 1.61
C MET A 37 3.48 -5.53 1.60
N GLU A 38 2.83 -4.89 0.62
CA GLU A 38 2.77 -3.43 0.52
C GLU A 38 2.02 -2.82 1.71
N LEU A 39 0.91 -3.43 2.15
CA LEU A 39 0.18 -3.01 3.35
C LEU A 39 1.01 -3.23 4.63
N GLY A 40 1.69 -4.38 4.74
CA GLY A 40 2.58 -4.67 5.86
C GLY A 40 3.71 -3.64 5.98
N SER A 41 4.20 -3.11 4.84
CA SER A 41 5.22 -2.07 4.82
C SER A 41 4.76 -0.75 5.47
N LEU A 42 3.45 -0.49 5.56
CA LEU A 42 2.87 0.69 6.20
C LEU A 42 2.69 0.53 7.71
N PHE A 43 2.93 -0.66 8.26
CA PHE A 43 2.72 -0.94 9.67
C PHE A 43 3.99 -0.60 10.48
N ASP A 44 4.19 0.69 10.75
CA ASP A 44 5.27 1.17 11.62
C ASP A 44 4.81 2.28 12.57
N ARG A 45 5.73 2.82 13.37
CA ARG A 45 5.42 3.86 14.38
C ARG A 45 5.10 5.23 13.79
N ASN A 46 5.45 5.47 12.54
CA ASN A 46 5.32 6.77 11.86
C ASN A 46 4.19 6.77 10.84
N ARG A 47 3.68 5.60 10.44
CA ARG A 47 2.63 5.45 9.42
C ARG A 47 1.36 4.87 10.02
N LYS A 48 0.22 5.39 9.59
CA LYS A 48 -1.10 4.88 9.99
C LYS A 48 -2.01 4.80 8.77
N ILE A 49 -2.52 3.60 8.49
CA ILE A 49 -3.56 3.41 7.47
C ILE A 49 -4.86 4.02 7.99
N GLU A 50 -5.46 4.89 7.19
CA GLU A 50 -6.76 5.51 7.48
C GLU A 50 -7.88 4.80 6.71
N GLN A 51 -7.64 4.45 5.44
CA GLN A 51 -8.65 3.81 4.61
C GLN A 51 -8.03 2.90 3.55
N ILE A 52 -8.75 1.82 3.23
CA ILE A 52 -8.49 0.92 2.11
C ILE A 52 -9.75 0.85 1.25
N ILE A 53 -9.65 1.24 -0.02
CA ILE A 53 -10.78 1.30 -0.95
C ILE A 53 -10.51 0.33 -2.12
N PRO A 54 -11.14 -0.85 -2.15
CA PRO A 54 -11.07 -1.74 -3.30
C PRO A 54 -11.96 -1.26 -4.45
N ASN A 55 -11.64 -1.64 -5.69
CA ASN A 55 -12.61 -1.58 -6.80
C ASN A 55 -13.55 -2.81 -6.77
N GLU A 56 -14.59 -2.80 -7.61
CA GLU A 56 -15.64 -3.84 -7.64
C GLU A 56 -15.10 -5.28 -7.73
N ASN A 57 -13.97 -5.48 -8.40
CA ASN A 57 -13.38 -6.80 -8.66
C ASN A 57 -12.11 -7.07 -7.83
N ALA A 58 -11.79 -6.24 -6.83
CA ALA A 58 -10.59 -6.34 -6.00
C ALA A 58 -9.27 -6.49 -6.80
N THR A 59 -9.18 -5.88 -7.98
CA THR A 59 -7.97 -5.83 -8.82
C THR A 59 -7.15 -4.56 -8.63
N GLN A 60 -7.71 -3.60 -7.89
CA GLN A 60 -7.07 -2.37 -7.48
C GLN A 60 -7.52 -1.99 -6.05
N PHE A 61 -6.57 -1.45 -5.29
CA PHE A 61 -6.78 -0.88 -3.97
C PHE A 61 -6.20 0.53 -3.93
N VAL A 62 -6.99 1.49 -3.44
CA VAL A 62 -6.51 2.82 -3.06
C VAL A 62 -6.34 2.83 -1.55
N ILE A 63 -5.13 3.10 -1.09
CA ILE A 63 -4.76 3.14 0.32
C ILE A 63 -4.50 4.59 0.72
N ILE A 64 -5.26 5.09 1.69
CA ILE A 64 -5.05 6.40 2.30
C ILE A 64 -4.36 6.16 3.64
N TYR A 65 -3.21 6.79 3.85
CA TYR A 65 -2.46 6.67 5.08
C TYR A 65 -1.84 8.00 5.48
N THR A 66 -1.51 8.18 6.76
CA THR A 66 -0.82 9.37 7.27
C THR A 66 0.60 9.02 7.66
N ILE A 67 1.52 9.97 7.45
CA ILE A 67 2.91 9.91 7.94
C ILE A 67 3.07 10.98 9.03
N THR A 68 3.59 10.57 10.18
CA THR A 68 3.96 11.47 11.28
C THR A 68 5.40 11.92 11.08
N ILE A 69 5.61 13.24 11.02
CA ILE A 69 6.89 13.93 10.80
C ILE A 69 7.26 14.69 12.08
#